data_AF-A0A356SG75-F1
#
_entry.id   AF-A0A356SG75-F1
#
_cell.length_a   1.000
_cell.length_b   1.000
_cell.length_c   1.000
_cell.angle_alpha   90.00
_cell.angle_beta   90.00
_cell.angle_gamma   90.00
#
_symmetry.space_group_name_H-M   'P 1'
#
loop_
_entity.id
_entity.type
_entity.pdbx_description
1 polymer ?
#
loop_
_entity_poly.entity_id
_entity_poly.type
_entity_poly.pdbx_seq_one_letter_code
_entity_poly.pdbx_strand_id
1 'polypeptide(L)'
;MGVMMPGKQGQYRLMAASLCSPSDWRLEEKIGATMTEVHGPIPRLNDEIGGQIDRFFARLPTDRFIQRFNWSLTPRADLMSRDHWQVDPAADALWYRAERQSLRRLPKTGAVAFTIRVHICPLASLKAHGDALDLLWEAIEAAPEDLRHYKGLDVLAPVIANWRDKNRL
;
A
#
# COMPACT_ATOMS: atom_id res chain seq x y z
N MET A 1 -0.36 -9.98 -8.16
CA MET A 1 -0.06 -11.17 -7.34
C MET A 1 1.44 -11.37 -7.28
N GLY A 2 2.02 -11.57 -6.10
CA GLY A 2 3.39 -12.03 -5.90
C GLY A 2 3.42 -13.43 -5.29
N VAL A 3 4.53 -14.13 -5.48
CA VAL A 3 4.83 -15.42 -4.85
C VAL A 3 6.14 -15.26 -4.10
N MET A 4 6.09 -15.45 -2.78
CA MET A 4 7.26 -15.45 -1.93
C MET A 4 7.70 -16.87 -1.62
N MET A 5 8.98 -17.14 -1.80
CA MET A 5 9.58 -18.45 -1.50
C MET A 5 10.48 -18.34 -0.28
N PRO A 6 10.52 -19.35 0.61
CA PRO A 6 11.51 -19.40 1.67
C PRO A 6 12.91 -19.57 1.07
N GLY A 7 13.83 -18.69 1.46
CA GLY A 7 15.25 -18.79 1.14
C GLY A 7 15.99 -19.79 2.05
N LYS A 8 17.28 -20.03 1.76
CA LYS A 8 18.11 -21.01 2.50
C LYS A 8 18.20 -20.76 4.00
N GLN A 9 18.07 -19.51 4.44
CA GLN A 9 18.11 -19.09 5.84
C GLN A 9 16.71 -18.79 6.41
N GLY A 10 15.64 -19.19 5.71
CA GLY A 10 14.26 -18.98 6.15
C GLY A 10 13.65 -17.61 5.77
N GLN A 11 14.43 -16.64 5.31
CA GLN A 11 13.90 -15.38 4.78
C GLN A 11 13.06 -15.58 3.52
N TYR A 12 11.86 -14.99 3.49
CA TYR A 12 11.01 -15.02 2.30
C TYR A 12 11.49 -14.01 1.25
N ARG A 13 11.57 -14.43 0.00
CA ARG A 13 11.96 -13.61 -1.15
C ARG A 13 10.86 -13.54 -2.20
N LEU A 14 10.66 -12.39 -2.82
CA LEU A 14 9.73 -12.24 -3.94
C LEU A 14 10.31 -12.91 -5.19
N MET A 15 9.81 -14.09 -5.57
CA MET A 15 10.40 -14.88 -6.66
C MET A 15 9.60 -14.85 -7.96
N ALA A 16 8.32 -14.50 -7.89
CA ALA A 16 7.49 -14.29 -9.07
C ALA A 16 6.43 -13.24 -8.76
N ALA A 17 6.01 -12.46 -9.77
CA ALA A 17 4.84 -11.61 -9.64
C ALA A 17 4.21 -11.27 -10.99
N SER A 18 2.92 -10.94 -10.94
CA SER A 18 2.19 -10.18 -11.94
C SER A 18 1.73 -8.88 -11.26
N LEU A 19 2.28 -7.76 -11.71
CA LEU A 19 2.11 -6.44 -11.12
C LEU A 19 1.46 -5.48 -12.14
N CYS A 20 0.13 -5.54 -12.26
CA CYS A 20 -0.61 -4.74 -13.24
C CYS A 20 -1.22 -3.46 -12.65
N SER A 21 -1.11 -3.27 -11.33
CA SER A 21 -1.66 -2.10 -10.64
C SER A 21 -0.77 -1.70 -9.45
N PRO A 22 0.51 -1.36 -9.69
CA PRO A 22 1.40 -0.88 -8.63
C PRO A 22 0.96 0.48 -8.09
N SER A 23 1.51 0.78 -6.91
CA SER A 23 1.34 2.05 -6.19
C SER A 23 2.73 2.64 -5.97
N ASP A 24 3.29 3.19 -7.05
CA ASP A 24 4.58 3.88 -7.12
C ASP A 24 5.80 3.01 -6.80
N TRP A 25 5.81 1.80 -7.37
CA TRP A 25 6.99 0.92 -7.35
C TRP A 25 7.03 0.01 -8.58
N ARG A 26 8.22 -0.51 -8.86
CA ARG A 26 8.49 -1.35 -10.03
C ARG A 26 8.90 -2.76 -9.63
N LEU A 27 8.38 -3.76 -10.34
CA LEU A 27 8.67 -5.17 -10.03
C LEU A 27 10.15 -5.49 -10.21
N GLU A 28 10.75 -4.97 -11.27
CA GLU A 28 12.16 -5.20 -11.63
C GLU A 28 13.14 -4.73 -10.54
N GLU A 29 12.75 -3.77 -9.70
CA GLU A 29 13.55 -3.29 -8.58
C GLU A 29 13.46 -4.17 -7.33
N LYS A 30 12.45 -5.05 -7.27
CA LYS A 30 12.06 -5.80 -6.07
C LYS A 30 12.11 -7.32 -6.24
N ILE A 31 12.15 -7.81 -7.48
CA ILE A 31 12.23 -9.24 -7.77
C ILE A 31 13.55 -9.81 -7.21
N GLY A 32 13.46 -10.94 -6.51
CA GLY A 32 14.57 -11.59 -5.80
C GLY A 32 14.87 -11.03 -4.41
N ALA A 33 14.35 -9.85 -4.06
CA ALA A 33 14.58 -9.22 -2.77
C ALA A 33 13.79 -9.91 -1.64
N THR A 34 14.33 -9.82 -0.42
CA THR A 34 13.68 -10.23 0.84
C THR A 34 12.56 -9.29 1.23
N MET A 35 11.70 -9.70 2.15
CA MET A 35 10.65 -8.82 2.69
C MET A 35 11.22 -7.53 3.30
N THR A 36 12.34 -7.60 4.01
CA THR A 36 13.02 -6.43 4.59
C THR A 36 13.51 -5.46 3.50
N GLU A 37 14.15 -5.99 2.45
CA GLU A 37 14.64 -5.19 1.31
C GLU A 37 13.49 -4.58 0.50
N VAL A 38 12.41 -5.35 0.26
CA VAL A 38 11.23 -4.85 -0.45
C VAL A 38 10.63 -3.63 0.27
N HIS A 39 10.51 -3.72 1.60
CA HIS A 39 9.95 -2.67 2.43
C HIS A 39 10.96 -1.63 2.93
N GLY A 40 12.22 -1.68 2.48
CA GLY A 40 13.26 -0.71 2.86
C GLY A 40 12.84 0.77 2.74
N PRO A 41 12.07 1.19 1.71
CA PRO A 41 11.59 2.57 1.59
C PRO A 41 10.51 2.98 2.59
N ILE A 42 9.90 2.04 3.33
CA ILE A 42 8.82 2.36 4.27
C ILE A 42 9.46 2.83 5.59
N PRO A 43 9.22 4.09 6.00
CA PRO A 43 9.86 4.64 7.18
C PRO A 43 9.51 3.82 8.41
N ARG A 44 10.52 3.55 9.26
CA ARG A 44 10.41 2.90 10.58
C ARG A 44 9.91 1.45 10.59
N LEU A 45 9.33 0.95 9.49
CA LEU A 45 8.69 -0.36 9.42
C LEU A 45 9.63 -1.51 9.81
N ASN A 46 10.82 -1.53 9.21
CA ASN A 46 11.77 -2.61 9.43
C ASN A 46 12.28 -2.61 10.88
N ASP A 47 12.55 -1.43 11.44
CA ASP A 47 13.07 -1.28 12.80
C ASP A 47 12.01 -1.61 13.85
N GLU A 48 10.76 -1.21 13.63
CA GLU A 48 9.68 -1.37 14.61
C GLU A 48 9.02 -2.75 14.55
N ILE A 49 8.74 -3.24 13.33
CA ILE A 49 7.92 -4.44 13.14
C ILE A 49 8.49 -5.44 12.12
N GLY A 50 9.65 -5.20 11.52
CA GLY A 50 10.25 -6.10 10.52
C GLY A 50 10.40 -7.54 11.04
N GLY A 51 10.94 -7.72 12.24
CA GLY A 51 11.05 -9.04 12.86
C GLY A 51 9.69 -9.70 13.18
N GLN A 52 8.64 -8.91 13.43
CA GLN A 52 7.28 -9.45 13.61
C GLN A 52 6.70 -9.93 12.27
N ILE A 53 6.96 -9.21 11.18
CA ILE A 53 6.58 -9.61 9.81
C ILE A 53 7.26 -10.93 9.45
N ASP A 54 8.55 -11.08 9.68
CA ASP A 54 9.27 -12.32 9.40
C ASP A 54 8.70 -13.52 10.17
N ARG A 55 8.45 -13.33 11.48
CA ARG A 55 7.82 -14.37 12.31
C ARG A 55 6.41 -14.70 11.84
N PHE A 56 5.64 -13.69 11.43
CA PHE A 56 4.30 -13.89 10.88
C PHE A 56 4.35 -14.73 9.59
N PHE A 57 5.24 -14.39 8.66
CA PHE A 57 5.42 -15.16 7.43
C PHE A 57 5.84 -16.60 7.75
N ALA A 58 6.79 -16.80 8.66
CA ALA A 58 7.28 -18.11 9.07
C ALA A 58 6.19 -18.99 9.70
N ARG A 59 5.22 -18.40 10.40
CA ARG A 59 4.11 -19.10 11.10
C ARG A 59 2.78 -19.10 10.34
N LEU A 60 2.73 -18.50 9.15
CA LEU A 60 1.49 -18.40 8.37
C LEU A 60 0.91 -19.80 8.10
N PRO A 61 -0.31 -20.11 8.55
CA PRO A 61 -0.86 -21.46 8.47
C PRO A 61 -1.28 -21.85 7.04
N THR A 62 -1.36 -23.16 6.81
CA THR A 62 -1.74 -23.76 5.52
C THR A 62 -3.23 -24.05 5.40
N ASP A 63 -4.06 -23.73 6.38
CA ASP A 63 -5.52 -23.97 6.36
C ASP A 63 -6.39 -22.72 6.08
N ARG A 64 -5.81 -21.52 6.22
CA ARG A 64 -6.52 -20.24 6.06
C ARG A 64 -5.67 -19.21 5.32
N PHE A 65 -6.30 -18.10 4.93
CA PHE A 65 -5.60 -16.90 4.46
C PHE A 65 -5.74 -15.78 5.49
N ILE A 66 -4.84 -14.81 5.42
CA ILE A 66 -4.92 -13.57 6.20
C ILE A 66 -5.16 -12.43 5.23
N GLN A 67 -5.95 -11.44 5.66
CA GLN A 67 -6.23 -10.24 4.90
C GLN A 67 -5.90 -9.00 5.71
N ARG A 68 -5.38 -7.98 5.03
CA ARG A 68 -5.24 -6.61 5.54
C ARG A 68 -5.63 -5.61 4.46
N PHE A 69 -5.77 -4.36 4.85
CA PHE A 69 -5.95 -3.25 3.93
C PHE A 69 -4.75 -2.30 4.02
N ASN A 70 -4.43 -1.69 2.89
CA ASN A 70 -3.58 -0.51 2.82
C ASN A 70 -4.33 0.55 2.01
N TRP A 71 -4.01 1.82 2.20
CA TRP A 71 -4.68 2.91 1.50
C TRP A 71 -3.71 4.04 1.16
N SER A 72 -4.04 4.78 0.11
CA SER A 72 -3.42 6.04 -0.27
C SER A 72 -4.44 6.97 -0.93
N LEU A 73 -4.09 8.25 -0.99
CA LEU A 73 -4.76 9.20 -1.87
C LEU A 73 -3.98 9.30 -3.18
N THR A 74 -4.68 9.47 -4.29
CA THR A 74 -4.07 9.66 -5.62
C THR A 74 -4.74 10.82 -6.36
N PRO A 75 -4.00 11.57 -7.18
CA PRO A 75 -4.54 12.70 -7.95
C PRO A 75 -5.24 12.26 -9.26
N ARG A 76 -5.35 10.95 -9.49
CA ARG A 76 -5.89 10.34 -10.71
C ARG A 76 -6.48 8.96 -10.43
N ALA A 77 -7.34 8.50 -11.33
CA ALA A 77 -8.06 7.22 -11.24
C ALA A 77 -7.26 6.01 -11.79
N ASP A 78 -5.98 6.17 -12.09
CA ASP A 78 -5.19 5.15 -12.77
C ASP A 78 -4.89 3.95 -11.87
N LEU A 79 -5.15 2.74 -12.38
CA LEU A 79 -4.78 1.51 -11.68
C LEU A 79 -3.27 1.29 -11.71
N MET A 80 -2.61 1.65 -12.81
CA MET A 80 -1.17 1.50 -13.04
C MET A 80 -0.42 2.78 -12.67
N SER A 81 0.19 2.83 -11.49
CA SER A 81 1.11 3.90 -11.09
C SER A 81 2.47 3.30 -10.73
N ARG A 82 3.46 3.45 -11.63
CA ARG A 82 4.82 2.89 -11.46
C ARG A 82 5.83 3.91 -10.96
N ASP A 83 5.61 5.17 -11.32
CA ASP A 83 6.52 6.27 -11.07
C ASP A 83 5.76 7.33 -10.25
N HIS A 84 6.50 8.10 -9.43
CA HIS A 84 5.92 9.21 -8.70
C HIS A 84 5.25 10.20 -9.66
N TRP A 85 4.06 10.64 -9.27
CA TRP A 85 3.28 11.59 -10.04
C TRP A 85 3.70 13.03 -9.72
N GLN A 86 3.60 13.90 -10.71
CA GLN A 86 3.57 15.35 -10.49
C GLN A 86 2.11 15.79 -10.41
N VAL A 87 1.82 16.75 -9.55
CA VAL A 87 0.49 17.38 -9.46
C VAL A 87 0.55 18.81 -9.92
N ASP A 88 -0.51 19.22 -10.60
CA ASP A 88 -0.87 20.62 -10.71
C ASP A 88 -1.37 21.10 -9.33
N PRO A 89 -0.71 22.07 -8.68
CA PRO A 89 -1.18 22.60 -7.40
C PRO A 89 -2.57 23.25 -7.47
N ALA A 90 -3.07 23.59 -8.66
CA ALA A 90 -4.43 24.11 -8.85
C ALA A 90 -5.49 23.01 -9.00
N ALA A 91 -5.10 21.72 -9.07
CA ALA A 91 -6.05 20.63 -9.16
C ALA A 91 -6.87 20.50 -7.87
N ASP A 92 -8.09 19.97 -8.01
CA ASP A 92 -9.03 19.79 -6.89
C ASP A 92 -9.65 18.39 -6.85
N ALA A 93 -9.10 17.46 -7.63
CA ALA A 93 -9.62 16.10 -7.79
C ALA A 93 -8.74 15.09 -7.06
N LEU A 94 -9.38 14.27 -6.22
CA LEU A 94 -8.72 13.22 -5.44
C LEU A 94 -9.49 11.92 -5.54
N TRP A 95 -8.74 10.83 -5.52
CA TRP A 95 -9.24 9.47 -5.48
C TRP A 95 -8.72 8.77 -4.23
N TYR A 96 -9.60 7.98 -3.61
CA TYR A 96 -9.23 7.05 -2.57
C TYR A 96 -8.84 5.74 -3.22
N ARG A 97 -7.59 5.31 -2.98
CA ARG A 97 -7.04 4.04 -3.47
C ARG A 97 -6.86 3.10 -2.29
N ALA A 98 -7.58 1.98 -2.32
CA ALA A 98 -7.48 0.94 -1.31
C ALA A 98 -6.92 -0.35 -1.92
N GLU A 99 -6.03 -0.99 -1.18
CA GLU A 99 -5.45 -2.28 -1.50
C GLU A 99 -5.97 -3.30 -0.51
N ARG A 100 -6.78 -4.25 -0.99
CA ARG A 100 -7.10 -5.45 -0.24
C ARG A 100 -5.99 -6.47 -0.48
N GLN A 101 -5.18 -6.68 0.55
CA GLN A 101 -4.00 -7.52 0.50
C GLN A 101 -4.29 -8.86 1.19
N SER A 102 -4.07 -9.98 0.51
CA SER A 102 -4.26 -11.32 1.08
C SER A 102 -2.99 -12.15 1.00
N LEU A 103 -2.71 -12.89 2.07
CA LEU A 103 -1.55 -13.79 2.20
C LEU A 103 -2.04 -15.22 2.43
N ARG A 104 -1.55 -16.16 1.62
CA ARG A 104 -1.90 -17.57 1.69
C ARG A 104 -0.66 -18.45 1.54
N ARG A 105 -0.38 -19.29 2.54
CA ARG A 105 0.64 -20.33 2.39
C ARG A 105 0.11 -21.48 1.53
N LEU A 106 0.86 -21.86 0.51
CA LEU A 106 0.56 -22.97 -0.37
C LEU A 106 0.99 -24.29 0.30
N PRO A 107 0.08 -25.27 0.49
CA PRO A 107 0.35 -26.45 1.31
C PRO A 107 1.42 -27.38 0.73
N LYS A 108 1.56 -27.45 -0.60
CA LYS A 108 2.53 -28.34 -1.25
C LYS A 108 3.95 -27.81 -1.25
N THR A 109 4.12 -26.49 -1.38
CA THR A 109 5.43 -25.86 -1.61
C THR A 109 5.93 -25.03 -0.43
N GLY A 110 5.06 -24.66 0.51
CA GLY A 110 5.37 -23.72 1.59
C GLY A 110 5.55 -22.27 1.14
N ALA A 111 5.41 -22.00 -0.17
CA ALA A 111 5.42 -20.66 -0.74
C ALA A 111 4.25 -19.83 -0.21
N VAL A 112 4.39 -18.52 -0.18
CA VAL A 112 3.31 -17.59 0.19
C VAL A 112 2.84 -16.87 -1.06
N ALA A 113 1.57 -17.08 -1.41
CA ALA A 113 0.90 -16.26 -2.41
C ALA A 113 0.43 -14.96 -1.75
N PHE A 114 0.82 -13.84 -2.34
CA PHE A 114 0.41 -12.50 -1.95
C PHE A 114 -0.41 -11.86 -3.05
N THR A 115 -1.67 -11.59 -2.79
CA THR A 115 -2.55 -10.94 -3.76
C THR A 115 -2.87 -9.54 -3.29
N ILE A 116 -2.95 -8.62 -4.23
CA ILE A 116 -3.35 -7.24 -4.00
C ILE A 116 -4.49 -6.97 -4.97
N ARG A 117 -5.68 -6.73 -4.43
CA ARG A 117 -6.80 -6.21 -5.22
C ARG A 117 -6.92 -4.72 -4.96
N VAL A 118 -6.69 -3.94 -6.01
CA VAL A 118 -6.82 -2.48 -5.96
C VAL A 118 -8.27 -2.10 -6.19
N HIS A 119 -8.77 -1.20 -5.36
CA HIS A 119 -10.03 -0.51 -5.51
C HIS A 119 -9.72 0.99 -5.58
N ILE A 120 -10.33 1.69 -6.53
CA ILE A 120 -10.19 3.13 -6.66
C ILE A 120 -11.56 3.76 -6.85
N CYS A 121 -11.83 4.85 -6.12
CA CYS A 121 -13.05 5.62 -6.26
C CYS A 121 -12.76 7.11 -6.05
N PRO A 122 -13.61 8.01 -6.59
CA PRO A 122 -13.53 9.42 -6.24
C PRO A 122 -13.60 9.58 -4.72
N LEU A 123 -12.75 10.44 -4.15
CA LEU A 123 -12.71 10.64 -2.70
C LEU A 123 -14.07 11.07 -2.13
N ALA A 124 -14.84 11.83 -2.91
CA ALA A 124 -16.18 12.27 -2.55
C ALA A 124 -17.16 11.11 -2.31
N SER A 125 -16.91 9.93 -2.86
CA SER A 125 -17.72 8.73 -2.61
C SER A 125 -17.67 8.28 -1.14
N LEU A 126 -16.61 8.62 -0.39
CA LEU A 126 -16.52 8.30 1.03
C LEU A 126 -17.57 9.04 1.88
N LYS A 127 -18.11 10.17 1.39
CA LYS A 127 -19.20 10.89 2.09
C LYS A 127 -20.47 10.04 2.27
N ALA A 128 -20.66 9.01 1.44
CA ALA A 128 -21.78 8.09 1.55
C ALA A 128 -21.56 7.00 2.61
N HIS A 129 -20.41 6.96 3.27
CA HIS A 129 -19.97 5.87 4.14
C HIS A 129 -19.69 6.34 5.57
N GLY A 130 -20.72 6.85 6.25
CA GLY A 130 -20.63 7.23 7.66
C GLY A 130 -19.51 8.22 7.94
N ASP A 131 -18.66 7.91 8.91
CA ASP A 131 -17.51 8.68 9.37
C ASP A 131 -16.21 8.39 8.57
N ALA A 132 -16.28 7.64 7.47
CA ALA A 132 -15.09 7.21 6.72
C ALA A 132 -14.20 8.36 6.25
N LEU A 133 -14.82 9.49 5.87
CA LEU A 133 -14.07 10.67 5.43
C LEU A 133 -13.40 11.39 6.60
N ASP A 134 -14.07 11.46 7.75
CA ASP A 134 -13.52 12.09 8.97
C ASP A 134 -12.35 11.27 9.52
N LEU A 135 -12.51 9.94 9.61
CA LEU A 135 -11.44 9.02 10.02
C LEU A 135 -10.21 9.08 9.09
N LEU A 136 -10.44 9.27 7.79
CA LEU A 136 -9.37 9.47 6.82
C LEU A 136 -8.62 10.78 7.09
N TRP A 137 -9.33 11.86 7.42
CA TRP A 137 -8.72 13.14 7.75
C TRP A 137 -7.93 13.08 9.04
N GLU A 138 -8.47 12.48 10.09
CA GLU A 138 -7.74 12.22 11.33
C GLU A 138 -6.46 11.43 11.07
N ALA A 139 -6.52 10.38 10.23
CA ALA A 139 -5.35 9.59 9.87
C ALA A 139 -4.29 10.39 9.08
N ILE A 140 -4.71 11.29 8.18
CA ILE A 140 -3.81 12.17 7.42
C ILE A 140 -3.18 13.22 8.34
N GLU A 141 -3.95 13.77 9.26
CA GLU A 141 -3.49 14.81 10.19
C GLU A 141 -2.54 14.25 11.24
N ALA A 142 -2.81 13.05 11.74
CA ALA A 142 -1.96 12.34 12.69
C ALA A 142 -0.71 11.69 12.05
N ALA A 143 -0.62 11.63 10.71
CA ALA A 143 0.51 11.01 10.03
C ALA A 143 1.82 11.75 10.36
N PRO A 144 2.86 11.06 10.86
CA PRO A 144 4.19 11.65 11.03
C PRO A 144 4.81 12.12 9.71
N GLU A 145 5.76 13.04 9.77
CA GLU A 145 6.36 13.69 8.58
C GLU A 145 6.97 12.68 7.59
N ASP A 146 7.70 11.69 8.09
CA ASP A 146 8.29 10.62 7.27
C ASP A 146 7.23 9.80 6.52
N LEU A 147 6.12 9.47 7.18
CA LEU A 147 5.00 8.76 6.60
C LEU A 147 4.22 9.62 5.60
N ARG A 148 4.10 10.93 5.87
CA ARG A 148 3.50 11.89 4.94
C ARG A 148 4.28 11.94 3.64
N HIS A 149 5.60 12.06 3.72
CA HIS A 149 6.48 12.04 2.56
C HIS A 149 6.41 10.71 1.81
N TYR A 150 6.48 9.57 2.52
CA TYR A 150 6.37 8.24 1.91
C TYR A 150 5.04 8.03 1.17
N LYS A 151 3.93 8.54 1.71
CA LYS A 151 2.60 8.45 1.08
C LYS A 151 2.32 9.56 0.05
N GLY A 152 3.25 10.48 -0.17
CA GLY A 152 3.08 11.64 -1.07
C GLY A 152 2.02 12.64 -0.59
N LEU A 153 1.72 12.68 0.71
CA LEU A 153 0.72 13.60 1.29
C LEU A 153 1.21 15.05 1.30
N ASP A 154 2.52 15.24 1.40
CA ASP A 154 3.20 16.53 1.23
C ASP A 154 3.00 17.09 -0.19
N VAL A 155 3.20 16.25 -1.20
CA VAL A 155 3.00 16.63 -2.60
C VAL A 155 1.50 16.86 -2.90
N LEU A 156 0.59 16.08 -2.28
CA LEU A 156 -0.86 16.27 -2.42
C LEU A 156 -1.42 17.44 -1.62
N ALA A 157 -0.68 18.04 -0.70
CA ALA A 157 -1.19 19.07 0.21
C ALA A 157 -2.01 20.19 -0.47
N PRO A 158 -1.55 20.84 -1.56
CA PRO A 158 -2.34 21.86 -2.23
C PRO A 158 -3.64 21.29 -2.85
N VAL A 159 -3.59 20.10 -3.43
CA VAL A 159 -4.76 19.44 -4.03
C VAL A 159 -5.78 19.05 -2.95
N ILE A 160 -5.31 18.59 -1.78
CA ILE A 160 -6.15 18.31 -0.62
C ILE A 160 -6.86 19.57 -0.12
N ALA A 161 -6.14 20.70 -0.02
CA ALA A 161 -6.74 21.97 0.38
C ALA A 161 -7.84 22.41 -0.61
N ASN A 162 -7.54 22.44 -1.92
CA ASN A 162 -8.52 22.79 -2.94
C ASN A 162 -9.73 21.85 -2.94
N TRP A 163 -9.49 20.54 -2.74
CA TRP A 163 -10.57 19.55 -2.66
C TRP A 163 -11.46 19.82 -1.44
N ARG A 164 -10.89 20.12 -0.27
CA ARG A 164 -11.62 20.46 0.96
C ARG A 164 -12.47 21.72 0.77
N ASP A 165 -11.88 22.79 0.25
CA ASP A 165 -12.57 24.06 -0.05
C ASP A 165 -13.78 23.86 -0.98
N LYS A 166 -13.58 23.14 -2.09
CA LYS A 166 -14.65 22.82 -3.06
C LYS A 166 -15.77 21.97 -2.44
N ASN A 167 -15.41 21.08 -1.51
CA ASN A 167 -16.32 20.15 -0.87
C ASN A 167 -16.91 20.66 0.44
N ARG A 168 -16.59 21.90 0.83
CA ARG A 168 -17.02 22.60 2.06
C ARG A 168 -16.70 21.80 3.33
N LEU A 169 -15.48 21.28 3.41
CA LEU A 169 -14.91 20.59 4.57
C LEU A 169 -13.73 21.38 5.12
#